data_AF-B8G9M2-F1
#
_entry.id   AF-B8G9M2-F1
#
_cell.length_a   1.000
_cell.length_b   1.000
_cell.length_c   1.000
_cell.angle_alpha   90.00
_cell.angle_beta   90.00
_cell.angle_gamma   90.00
#
_symmetry.space_group_name_H-M   'P 1'
#
loop_
_entity.id
_entity.type
_entity.pdbx_description
1 polymer ?
#
loop_
_entity_poly.entity_id
_entity_poly.type
_entity_poly.pdbx_seq_one_letter_code
_entity_poly.pdbx_strand_id
1 'polypeptide(L)'
;MTATAAPTGAGNYRLWYGSPAIDYGTASVVTLPATDLDGQPRVTNAAVDAGAYEFPAYTLTVNRIGEGSVQRVLDQDTSTYLTKCA
;
A
#
# COMPACT_ATOMS: atom_id res chain seq x y z
N MET A 1 3.61 0.24 34.89
CA MET A 1 4.34 0.01 33.63
C MET A 1 4.35 1.33 32.88
N THR A 2 5.44 2.09 32.96
CA THR A 2 5.57 3.35 32.22
C THR A 2 5.88 3.03 30.76
N ALA A 3 5.21 3.68 29.82
CA ALA A 3 5.48 3.55 28.39
C ALA A 3 6.83 4.24 28.06
N THR A 4 7.93 3.65 28.52
CA THR A 4 9.30 4.18 28.38
C THR A 4 9.82 4.06 26.94
N ALA A 5 9.07 3.42 26.05
CA ALA A 5 9.35 3.37 24.62
C ALA A 5 8.09 3.65 23.80
N ALA A 6 7.39 4.75 24.09
CA ALA A 6 6.39 5.26 23.15
C ALA A 6 7.06 5.45 21.77
N PRO A 7 6.32 5.26 20.67
CA PRO A 7 6.89 5.45 19.34
C PRO A 7 7.47 6.86 19.20
N THR A 8 8.72 6.96 18.72
CA THR A 8 9.42 8.24 18.52
C THR A 8 9.28 8.71 17.08
N GLY A 9 9.38 10.02 16.82
CA GLY A 9 9.32 10.53 15.43
C GLY A 9 10.44 10.00 14.49
N ALA A 10 11.45 9.32 15.03
CA ALA A 10 12.54 8.73 14.25
C ALA A 10 12.28 7.28 13.77
N GLY A 11 11.17 6.66 14.21
CA GLY A 11 10.79 5.31 13.78
C GLY A 11 10.33 5.24 12.32
N ASN A 12 10.37 4.04 11.73
CA ASN A 12 9.73 3.78 10.44
C ASN A 12 8.28 3.33 10.66
N TYR A 13 7.33 4.15 10.22
CA TYR A 13 5.89 3.93 10.36
C TYR A 13 5.20 3.57 9.05
N ARG A 14 5.97 3.30 7.99
CA ARG A 14 5.40 2.87 6.71
C ARG A 14 4.82 1.47 6.85
N LEU A 15 3.69 1.25 6.19
CA LEU A 15 3.01 -0.02 6.21
C LEU A 15 3.87 -1.09 5.52
N TRP A 16 3.92 -2.26 6.14
CA TRP A 16 4.45 -3.46 5.50
C TRP A 16 3.36 -4.16 4.70
N TYR A 17 3.79 -4.93 3.70
CA TYR A 17 2.85 -5.73 2.93
C TYR A 17 2.05 -6.69 3.83
N GLY A 18 0.74 -6.78 3.61
CA GLY A 18 -0.18 -7.60 4.42
C GLY A 18 -0.59 -6.97 5.76
N SER A 19 -0.21 -5.72 6.02
CA SER A 19 -0.67 -5.01 7.22
C SER A 19 -2.20 -4.88 7.24
N PRO A 20 -2.86 -5.13 8.38
CA PRO A 20 -4.31 -4.93 8.51
C PRO A 20 -4.74 -3.46 8.44
N ALA A 21 -3.77 -2.54 8.45
CA ALA A 21 -4.01 -1.11 8.25
C ALA A 21 -4.19 -0.72 6.77
N ILE A 22 -3.88 -1.62 5.83
CA ILE A 22 -4.05 -1.39 4.40
C ILE A 22 -5.54 -1.41 4.04
N ASP A 23 -5.99 -0.42 3.25
CA ASP A 23 -7.37 -0.22 2.78
C ASP A 23 -8.41 -0.24 3.91
N TYR A 24 -8.03 0.12 5.13
CA TYR A 24 -8.88 0.04 6.32
C TYR A 24 -9.96 1.14 6.37
N GLY A 25 -9.67 2.30 5.79
CA GLY A 25 -10.52 3.48 5.81
C GLY A 25 -11.62 3.46 4.75
N THR A 26 -12.00 4.64 4.26
CA THR A 26 -12.99 4.78 3.19
C THR A 26 -12.37 5.41 1.94
N ALA A 27 -12.94 5.12 0.77
CA ALA A 27 -12.47 5.62 -0.53
C ALA A 27 -12.74 7.11 -0.78
N SER A 28 -13.46 7.78 0.10
CA SER A 28 -13.87 9.18 -0.07
C SER A 28 -13.88 9.86 1.29
N VAL A 29 -12.69 10.26 1.74
CA VAL A 29 -12.54 11.08 2.94
C VAL A 29 -12.29 12.53 2.52
N VAL A 30 -13.29 13.38 2.69
CA VAL A 30 -13.24 14.80 2.30
C VAL A 30 -12.40 15.66 3.27
N THR A 31 -12.17 15.16 4.49
CA THR A 31 -11.51 15.92 5.58
C THR A 31 -10.01 15.66 5.72
N LEU A 32 -9.41 14.79 4.90
CA LEU A 32 -7.99 14.49 4.97
C LEU A 32 -7.17 15.45 4.10
N PRO A 33 -5.88 15.65 4.44
CA PRO A 33 -4.92 16.23 3.51
C PRO A 33 -4.90 15.45 2.19
N ALA A 34 -4.55 16.13 1.10
CA ALA A 34 -4.48 15.50 -0.23
C ALA A 34 -3.43 14.38 -0.31
N THR A 35 -2.35 14.51 0.47
CA THR A 35 -1.23 13.57 0.47
C THR A 35 -0.86 13.08 1.88
N ASP A 36 -0.22 11.91 1.95
CA ASP A 36 0.41 11.37 3.14
C ASP A 36 1.76 12.05 3.45
N LEU A 37 2.47 11.55 4.47
CA LEU A 37 3.78 12.10 4.87
C LEU A 37 4.93 11.76 3.90
N ASP A 38 4.70 10.89 2.90
CA ASP A 38 5.61 10.62 1.78
C ASP A 38 5.25 11.41 0.52
N GLY A 39 4.19 12.22 0.56
CA GLY A 39 3.70 12.99 -0.58
C GLY A 39 2.83 12.18 -1.55
N GLN A 40 2.43 10.97 -1.19
CA GLN A 40 1.55 10.12 -1.99
C GLN A 40 0.08 10.47 -1.74
N PRO A 41 -0.82 10.37 -2.73
CA PRO A 41 -2.26 10.58 -2.50
C PRO A 41 -2.79 9.69 -1.38
N ARG A 42 -3.69 10.19 -0.53
CA ARG A 42 -4.30 9.41 0.59
C ARG A 42 -5.17 8.22 0.16
N VAL A 43 -5.39 8.02 -1.13
CA VAL A 43 -6.02 6.82 -1.68
C VAL A 43 -5.17 6.37 -2.84
N THR A 44 -4.33 5.37 -2.61
CA THR A 44 -3.46 4.77 -3.65
C THR A 44 -4.05 3.49 -4.23
N ASN A 45 -4.90 2.79 -3.47
CA ASN A 45 -5.62 1.58 -3.89
C ASN A 45 -7.14 1.74 -3.73
N ALA A 46 -7.78 0.97 -2.85
CA ALA A 46 -9.24 0.89 -2.74
C ALA A 46 -9.80 1.87 -1.70
N ALA A 47 -9.06 2.15 -0.63
CA ALA A 47 -9.43 3.09 0.42
C ALA A 47 -8.19 3.74 1.04
N VAL A 48 -8.41 4.68 1.97
CA VAL A 48 -7.34 5.28 2.78
C VAL A 48 -6.78 4.24 3.75
N ASP A 49 -5.46 4.18 3.89
CA ASP A 49 -4.79 3.37 4.91
C ASP A 49 -4.87 4.00 6.31
N ALA A 50 -4.95 3.15 7.33
CA ALA A 50 -4.96 3.62 8.71
C ALA A 50 -3.57 4.16 9.12
N GLY A 51 -3.50 5.47 9.38
CA GLY A 51 -2.30 6.13 9.87
C GLY A 51 -1.87 7.32 9.01
N ALA A 52 -0.61 7.71 9.13
CA ALA A 52 -0.06 8.90 8.47
C ALA A 52 0.58 8.61 7.09
N TYR A 53 0.73 7.33 6.75
CA TYR A 53 1.37 6.83 5.52
C TYR A 53 0.41 5.93 4.77
N GLU A 54 0.50 5.92 3.44
CA GLU A 54 -0.18 4.96 2.57
C GLU A 54 0.81 3.88 2.10
N PHE A 55 0.31 2.66 1.92
CA PHE A 55 1.04 1.58 1.31
C PHE A 55 1.16 1.84 -0.19
N PRO A 56 2.37 1.83 -0.76
CA PRO A 56 2.56 2.23 -2.14
C PRO A 56 2.00 1.19 -3.12
N ALA A 57 1.18 1.65 -4.06
CA ALA A 57 0.74 0.87 -5.21
C ALA A 57 1.59 1.19 -6.46
N TYR A 58 2.09 0.17 -7.13
CA TYR A 58 2.92 0.30 -8.34
C TYR A 58 2.25 -0.39 -9.52
N THR A 59 2.20 0.28 -10.68
CA THR A 59 1.72 -0.31 -11.93
C THR A 59 2.87 -0.47 -12.92
N LEU A 60 3.00 -1.68 -13.50
CA LEU A 60 3.93 -1.94 -14.59
C LEU A 60 3.19 -1.89 -15.93
N THR A 61 3.55 -0.90 -16.73
CA THR A 61 3.08 -0.78 -18.12
C THR A 61 4.08 -1.46 -19.06
N VAL A 62 3.60 -2.42 -19.84
CA VAL A 62 4.37 -3.07 -20.91
C VAL A 62 3.74 -2.70 -22.25
N ASN A 63 4.53 -2.14 -23.16
CA ASN A 63 4.07 -1.88 -24.53
C ASN A 63 4.54 -3.02 -25.44
N ARG A 64 3.60 -3.67 -26.10
CA ARG A 64 3.87 -4.82 -26.96
C ARG A 64 3.96 -4.37 -28.41
N ILE A 65 5.05 -4.72 -29.08
CA ILE A 65 5.25 -4.45 -30.51
C ILE A 65 5.19 -5.80 -31.24
N GLY A 66 4.06 -6.12 -31.90
CA GLY A 66 3.85 -7.34 -32.71
C GLY A 66 2.74 -8.30 -32.26
N GLU A 67 2.55 -9.41 -32.98
CA GLU A 67 1.43 -10.38 -32.82
C GLU A 67 1.64 -11.53 -31.81
N GLY A 68 2.78 -11.57 -31.08
CA GLY A 68 3.01 -12.56 -30.00
C GLY A 68 2.38 -12.21 -28.64
N SER A 69 1.63 -13.12 -28.00
CA SER A 69 0.97 -12.91 -26.71
C SER A 69 1.91 -12.46 -25.58
N VAL A 70 1.56 -11.40 -24.85
CA VAL A 70 2.20 -11.08 -23.56
C VAL A 70 1.55 -11.98 -22.50
N GLN A 71 2.28 -13.01 -22.08
CA GLN A 71 1.89 -13.76 -20.90
C GLN A 71 2.45 -13.02 -19.68
N ARG A 72 1.57 -12.55 -18.80
CA ARG A 72 1.98 -12.12 -17.46
C ARG A 72 2.27 -13.39 -16.65
N VAL A 73 3.50 -13.89 -16.75
CA VAL A 73 4.01 -14.87 -15.78
C VAL A 73 4.50 -14.06 -14.60
N LEU A 74 3.71 -14.02 -13.53
CA LEU A 74 4.18 -13.46 -12.27
C LEU A 74 5.14 -14.49 -11.66
N ASP A 75 6.28 -14.04 -11.13
CA ASP A 75 7.21 -14.90 -10.36
C ASP A 75 6.50 -15.50 -9.12
N GLN A 76 5.40 -14.87 -8.70
CA GLN A 76 4.49 -15.32 -7.67
C GLN A 76 3.05 -14.97 -8.07
N ASP A 77 2.13 -15.94 -8.07
CA ASP A 77 0.71 -15.67 -8.33
C ASP A 77 0.20 -14.56 -7.41
N THR A 78 -0.60 -13.62 -7.91
CA THR A 78 -1.17 -12.51 -7.12
C THR A 78 -1.92 -13.00 -5.87
N SER A 79 -2.43 -14.24 -5.91
CA SER A 79 -3.03 -14.91 -4.76
C SER A 79 -2.02 -15.27 -3.66
N THR A 80 -0.77 -15.58 -3.99
CA THR A 80 0.27 -15.86 -2.98
C THR A 80 0.67 -14.63 -2.19
N TYR A 81 0.46 -13.43 -2.75
CA TYR A 81 0.54 -12.19 -2.00
C TYR A 81 -0.65 -12.13 -1.01
N LEU A 82 -1.89 -12.29 -1.47
CA LEU A 82 -3.11 -12.25 -0.64
C LEU A 82 -3.24 -13.37 0.42
N THR A 83 -2.55 -14.50 0.26
CA THR A 83 -2.68 -15.69 1.13
C THR A 83 -1.45 -15.96 2.00
N LYS A 84 -0.42 -15.09 2.00
CA LYS A 84 0.78 -15.28 2.87
C LYS A 84 0.57 -14.87 4.33
N CYS A 85 -0.65 -14.46 4.69
CA CYS A 85 -1.06 -14.28 6.08
C CYS A 85 -1.98 -15.45 6.49
N ALA A 86 -1.36 -16.59 6.81
CA ALA A 86 -1.94 -17.65 7.62
C ALA A 86 -0.87 -18.18 8.58
#